data_AF-B2A7L7-F1
#
_entry.id   AF-B2A7L7-F1
#
_cell.length_a   1.000
_cell.length_b   1.000
_cell.length_c   1.000
_cell.angle_alpha   90.00
_cell.angle_beta   90.00
_cell.angle_gamma   90.00
#
_symmetry.space_group_name_H-M   'P 1'
#
loop_
_entity.id
_entity.type
_entity.pdbx_description
1 polymer ?
#
loop_
_entity_poly.entity_id
_entity_poly.type
_entity_poly.pdbx_seq_one_letter_code
_entity_poly.pdbx_strand_id
1 'polypeptide(L)'
;MSNLVDQVKSQMPLTLGELINIARENNSRVVDVVLAEAELQTNKSQAEILEDALGEFEHNLKAVEIGLTSGESLLFGTVGDQLLEAEKQGAKLFEDDFINDILTNTLAAQVGNHTIGVEPCAGTGDSCPYTGIIKAMKDHGYDIKRVQEVACVLLKVGSMFRVGKTTTGCNMEGFGAGAAASAAAFVEIKGGNPDEMEKAMVLALSPTIANPCTPRVMVPGLCATHIGGAVLLGNMSAGLAINTSLEVNVPVDVMIAMASEVHKISAKHVVPSVIKFMEPFFKTKAPVEQLIDQSIKDEEETRIEETGKEAKEIAKGLAKGAKPITETLGEAVVGGSSQAVGSPTNAGRIAHYLTNGNIKGVTIELYPELFARRGINVPGILMGAVFGASTSDYEMYQNVMKKIESMGIEVEVKQNEESQIQRVTIETDEGSAMVDTLNRGGGRLVLRDATPSLDKAKQIAEDLGIVLVD
;
A
#
# COMPACT_ATOMS: atom_id res chain seq x y z
N MET A 1 -17.36 -33.04 -3.74
CA MET A 1 -17.22 -32.95 -2.26
C MET A 1 -16.14 -33.88 -1.71
N SER A 2 -16.11 -35.20 -2.00
CA SER A 2 -15.03 -36.06 -1.45
C SER A 2 -13.62 -35.62 -1.86
N ASN A 3 -13.41 -35.25 -3.13
CA ASN A 3 -12.11 -34.78 -3.62
C ASN A 3 -11.62 -33.49 -2.93
N LEU A 4 -12.52 -32.52 -2.69
CA LEU A 4 -12.19 -31.27 -2.00
C LEU A 4 -11.73 -31.53 -0.56
N VAL A 5 -12.50 -32.33 0.19
CA VAL A 5 -12.17 -32.64 1.58
C VAL A 5 -10.85 -33.42 1.67
N ASP A 6 -10.59 -34.35 0.76
CA ASP A 6 -9.33 -35.09 0.68
C ASP A 6 -8.14 -34.16 0.39
N GLN A 7 -8.29 -33.21 -0.53
CA GLN A 7 -7.27 -32.21 -0.83
C GLN A 7 -6.99 -31.31 0.38
N VAL A 8 -8.03 -30.76 1.00
CA VAL A 8 -7.91 -29.96 2.23
C VAL A 8 -7.15 -30.75 3.28
N LYS A 9 -7.59 -31.97 3.58
CA LYS A 9 -6.95 -32.84 4.58
C LYS A 9 -5.48 -33.12 4.29
N SER A 10 -5.09 -33.23 3.02
CA SER A 10 -3.71 -33.53 2.62
C SER A 10 -2.75 -32.34 2.72
N GLN A 11 -3.26 -31.11 2.73
CA GLN A 11 -2.46 -29.88 2.67
C GLN A 11 -2.56 -29.04 3.95
N MET A 12 -3.45 -29.37 4.88
CA MET A 12 -3.58 -28.64 6.15
C MET A 12 -2.28 -28.59 6.97
N PRO A 13 -1.98 -27.45 7.65
CA PRO A 13 -2.76 -26.21 7.66
C PRO A 13 -2.61 -25.41 6.36
N LEU A 14 -3.72 -24.86 5.84
CA LEU A 14 -3.72 -24.21 4.52
C LEU A 14 -3.28 -22.75 4.60
N THR A 15 -2.41 -22.34 3.67
CA THR A 15 -2.18 -20.92 3.34
C THR A 15 -3.39 -20.30 2.64
N LEU A 16 -3.41 -18.98 2.47
CA LEU A 16 -4.51 -18.33 1.74
C LEU A 16 -4.44 -18.65 0.23
N GLY A 17 -3.23 -18.76 -0.33
CA GLY A 17 -3.04 -19.23 -1.70
C GLY A 17 -3.53 -20.67 -1.89
N GLU A 18 -3.23 -21.58 -0.97
CA GLU A 18 -3.70 -22.98 -1.05
C GLU A 18 -5.22 -23.09 -0.96
N LEU A 19 -5.89 -22.35 -0.07
CA LEU A 19 -7.35 -22.29 -0.01
C LEU A 19 -7.97 -21.88 -1.36
N ILE A 20 -7.43 -20.81 -1.94
CA ILE A 20 -7.89 -20.27 -3.22
C ILE A 20 -7.64 -21.27 -4.35
N ASN A 21 -6.46 -21.90 -4.37
CA ASN A 21 -6.10 -22.90 -5.38
C ASN A 21 -7.04 -24.11 -5.32
N ILE A 22 -7.31 -24.64 -4.12
CA ILE A 22 -8.25 -25.76 -3.93
C ILE A 22 -9.66 -25.35 -4.40
N ALA A 23 -10.12 -24.13 -4.07
CA ALA A 23 -11.41 -23.65 -4.52
C ALA A 23 -11.49 -23.56 -6.05
N ARG A 24 -10.43 -23.04 -6.68
CA ARG A 24 -10.29 -22.94 -8.14
C ARG A 24 -10.34 -24.31 -8.81
N GLU A 25 -9.54 -25.27 -8.34
CA GLU A 25 -9.46 -26.62 -8.89
C GLU A 25 -10.78 -27.39 -8.79
N ASN A 26 -11.58 -27.13 -7.74
CA ASN A 26 -12.86 -27.80 -7.52
C ASN A 26 -14.07 -27.03 -8.05
N ASN A 27 -13.87 -25.85 -8.67
CA ASN A 27 -14.95 -24.95 -9.06
C ASN A 27 -15.94 -24.69 -7.91
N SER A 28 -15.40 -24.46 -6.70
CA SER A 28 -16.15 -24.15 -5.49
C SER A 28 -15.87 -22.74 -5.02
N ARG A 29 -16.66 -22.24 -4.06
CA ARG A 29 -16.37 -20.94 -3.43
C ARG A 29 -15.22 -21.12 -2.45
N VAL A 30 -14.50 -20.03 -2.17
CA VAL A 30 -13.41 -20.07 -1.18
C VAL A 30 -13.96 -20.39 0.21
N VAL A 31 -15.13 -19.84 0.57
CA VAL A 31 -15.79 -20.17 1.84
C VAL A 31 -16.08 -21.67 2.02
N ASP A 32 -16.33 -22.42 0.94
CA ASP A 32 -16.57 -23.86 1.03
C ASP A 32 -15.31 -24.62 1.48
N VAL A 33 -14.12 -24.14 1.07
CA VAL A 33 -12.82 -24.69 1.50
C VAL A 33 -12.50 -24.27 2.94
N VAL A 34 -12.80 -23.02 3.31
CA VAL A 34 -12.64 -22.52 4.69
C VAL A 34 -13.47 -23.36 5.67
N LEU A 35 -14.72 -23.66 5.31
CA LEU A 35 -15.61 -24.48 6.12
C LEU A 35 -15.11 -25.92 6.22
N ALA A 36 -14.66 -26.53 5.11
CA ALA A 36 -14.10 -27.88 5.12
C ALA A 36 -12.84 -27.98 6.00
N GLU A 37 -11.96 -26.97 5.96
CA GLU A 37 -10.81 -26.90 6.87
C GLU A 37 -11.26 -26.80 8.34
N ALA A 38 -12.24 -25.94 8.64
CA ALA A 38 -12.76 -25.77 9.99
C ALA A 38 -13.45 -27.04 10.53
N GLU A 39 -14.19 -27.77 9.70
CA GLU A 39 -14.79 -29.07 10.06
C GLU A 39 -13.71 -30.08 10.46
N LEU A 40 -12.62 -30.16 9.69
CA LEU A 40 -11.50 -31.06 9.97
C LEU A 40 -10.71 -30.63 11.22
N GLN A 41 -10.57 -29.33 11.50
CA GLN A 41 -9.86 -28.83 12.68
C GLN A 41 -10.65 -29.01 13.97
N THR A 42 -11.96 -28.86 13.92
CA THR A 42 -12.81 -28.78 15.12
C THR A 42 -13.66 -30.02 15.37
N ASN A 43 -13.83 -30.88 14.36
CA ASN A 43 -14.82 -31.97 14.33
C ASN A 43 -16.26 -31.51 14.58
N LYS A 44 -16.57 -30.22 14.33
CA LYS A 44 -17.92 -29.67 14.36
C LYS A 44 -18.57 -29.76 12.98
N SER A 45 -19.89 -29.75 12.94
CA SER A 45 -20.63 -29.64 11.68
C SER A 45 -20.52 -28.23 11.08
N GLN A 46 -20.68 -28.11 9.77
CA GLN A 46 -20.77 -26.82 9.09
C GLN A 46 -21.76 -25.83 9.75
N ALA A 47 -22.92 -26.31 10.24
CA ALA A 47 -23.92 -25.46 10.88
C ALA A 47 -23.40 -24.87 12.21
N GLU A 48 -22.78 -25.70 13.05
CA GLU A 48 -22.15 -25.24 14.30
C GLU A 48 -21.01 -24.26 14.03
N ILE A 49 -20.20 -24.50 13.00
CA ILE A 49 -19.10 -23.60 12.62
C ILE A 49 -19.62 -22.23 12.17
N LEU A 50 -20.70 -22.19 11.39
CA LEU A 50 -21.32 -20.95 10.95
C LEU A 50 -21.89 -20.14 12.13
N GLU A 51 -22.49 -20.82 13.11
CA GLU A 51 -22.97 -20.18 14.34
C GLU A 51 -21.81 -19.66 15.19
N ASP A 52 -20.80 -20.50 15.45
CA ASP A 52 -19.61 -20.13 16.22
C ASP A 52 -18.87 -18.93 15.59
N ALA A 53 -18.67 -18.96 14.27
CA ALA A 53 -17.98 -17.90 13.55
C ALA A 53 -18.69 -16.55 13.65
N LEU A 54 -20.02 -16.52 13.66
CA LEU A 54 -20.77 -15.29 13.91
C LEU A 54 -20.75 -14.90 15.40
N GLY A 55 -20.73 -15.89 16.30
CA GLY A 55 -20.61 -15.71 17.74
C GLY A 55 -19.34 -14.95 18.16
N GLU A 56 -18.22 -15.16 17.46
CA GLU A 56 -16.96 -14.42 17.66
C GLU A 56 -17.11 -12.89 17.48
N PHE A 57 -18.22 -12.41 16.90
CA PHE A 57 -18.50 -10.99 16.75
C PHE A 57 -19.36 -10.39 17.86
N GLU A 58 -19.90 -11.18 18.81
CA GLU A 58 -20.86 -10.70 19.81
C GLU A 58 -20.35 -9.52 20.63
N HIS A 59 -19.13 -9.60 21.18
CA HIS A 59 -18.53 -8.50 21.96
C HIS A 59 -18.36 -7.25 21.10
N ASN A 60 -17.82 -7.40 19.88
CA ASN A 60 -17.59 -6.26 19.01
C ASN A 60 -18.89 -5.64 18.49
N LEU A 61 -19.95 -6.44 18.27
CA LEU A 61 -21.29 -5.92 17.98
C LEU A 61 -21.83 -5.14 19.18
N LYS A 62 -21.57 -5.58 20.41
CA LYS A 62 -21.88 -4.80 21.60
C LYS A 62 -21.10 -3.49 21.67
N ALA A 63 -19.83 -3.51 21.29
CA ALA A 63 -19.02 -2.31 21.17
C ALA A 63 -19.60 -1.32 20.15
N VAL A 64 -20.10 -1.79 18.99
CA VAL A 64 -20.80 -0.94 18.02
C VAL A 64 -21.98 -0.23 18.68
N GLU A 65 -22.87 -0.96 19.37
CA GLU A 65 -24.04 -0.36 20.04
C GLU A 65 -23.63 0.76 21.01
N ILE A 66 -22.57 0.53 21.78
CA ILE A 66 -22.07 1.52 22.74
C ILE A 66 -21.50 2.73 22.02
N GLY A 67 -20.64 2.52 21.01
CA GLY A 67 -20.02 3.61 20.26
C GLY A 67 -21.00 4.45 19.43
N LEU A 68 -22.18 3.93 19.13
CA LEU A 68 -23.28 4.65 18.48
C LEU A 68 -24.19 5.41 19.45
N THR A 69 -24.06 5.22 20.77
CA THR A 69 -25.05 5.74 21.72
C THR A 69 -24.47 6.46 22.93
N SER A 70 -23.53 5.85 23.65
CA SER A 70 -23.09 6.32 24.97
C SER A 70 -21.58 6.22 25.20
N GLY A 71 -20.85 5.57 24.29
CA GLY A 71 -19.41 5.40 24.36
C GLY A 71 -18.67 6.69 24.06
N GLU A 72 -17.52 6.86 24.70
CA GLU A 72 -16.59 7.96 24.43
C GLU A 72 -15.16 7.42 24.45
N SER A 73 -14.40 7.74 23.40
CA SER A 73 -13.00 7.38 23.29
C SER A 73 -12.11 8.58 23.55
N LEU A 74 -11.01 8.36 24.29
CA LEU A 74 -9.95 9.36 24.41
C LEU A 74 -9.46 9.81 23.03
N LEU A 75 -9.33 8.89 22.08
CA LEU A 75 -8.68 9.13 20.79
C LEU A 75 -9.67 9.46 19.67
N PHE A 76 -10.90 8.96 19.76
CA PHE A 76 -11.93 9.08 18.71
C PHE A 76 -13.14 9.93 19.12
N GLY A 77 -13.22 10.37 20.38
CA GLY A 77 -14.41 11.04 20.91
C GLY A 77 -15.65 10.15 20.74
N THR A 78 -16.71 10.73 20.19
CA THR A 78 -18.00 10.08 19.89
C THR A 78 -18.25 9.95 18.39
N VAL A 79 -17.20 9.78 17.57
CA VAL A 79 -17.28 9.85 16.10
C VAL A 79 -18.35 8.94 15.48
N GLY A 80 -18.61 7.75 16.06
CA GLY A 80 -19.65 6.82 15.57
C GLY A 80 -21.05 7.44 15.64
N ASP A 81 -21.43 7.94 16.82
CA ASP A 81 -22.68 8.69 17.04
C ASP A 81 -22.76 9.95 16.16
N GLN A 82 -21.67 10.71 16.05
CA GLN A 82 -21.63 11.91 15.20
C GLN A 82 -21.87 11.60 13.72
N LEU A 83 -21.32 10.51 13.19
CA LEU A 83 -21.56 10.08 11.82
C LEU A 83 -23.01 9.64 11.61
N LEU A 84 -23.58 8.88 12.55
CA LEU A 84 -24.97 8.47 12.51
C LEU A 84 -25.93 9.68 12.51
N GLU A 85 -25.66 10.69 13.34
CA GLU A 85 -26.46 11.93 13.38
C GLU A 85 -26.28 12.77 12.11
N ALA A 86 -25.07 12.86 11.58
CA ALA A 86 -24.80 13.55 10.31
C ALA A 86 -25.58 12.90 9.15
N GLU A 87 -25.62 11.57 9.10
CA GLU A 87 -26.35 10.82 8.08
C GLU A 87 -27.86 11.06 8.15
N LYS A 88 -28.45 11.09 9.36
CA LYS A 88 -29.86 11.46 9.56
C LYS A 88 -30.17 12.87 9.07
N GLN A 89 -29.19 13.76 9.05
CA GLN A 89 -29.28 15.12 8.52
C GLN A 89 -28.98 15.21 7.03
N GLY A 90 -28.72 14.08 6.37
CA GLY A 90 -28.43 13.98 4.94
C GLY A 90 -26.95 14.19 4.58
N ALA A 91 -26.06 14.31 5.55
CA ALA A 91 -24.62 14.38 5.31
C ALA A 91 -24.03 12.96 5.29
N LYS A 92 -23.49 12.55 4.14
CA LYS A 92 -22.86 11.23 3.95
C LYS A 92 -21.40 11.39 3.55
N LEU A 93 -20.57 10.39 3.90
CA LEU A 93 -19.17 10.35 3.44
C LEU A 93 -19.10 9.93 1.96
N PHE A 94 -19.99 9.03 1.57
CA PHE A 94 -20.12 8.50 0.20
C PHE A 94 -21.60 8.44 -0.22
N GLU A 95 -21.88 8.25 -1.50
CA GLU A 95 -23.26 8.04 -1.97
C GLU A 95 -23.79 6.62 -1.69
N ASP A 96 -22.90 5.68 -1.40
CA ASP A 96 -23.24 4.27 -1.12
C ASP A 96 -23.56 4.07 0.37
N ASP A 97 -24.84 3.86 0.68
CA ASP A 97 -25.36 3.70 2.05
C ASP A 97 -24.77 2.48 2.75
N PHE A 98 -24.60 1.37 2.02
CA PHE A 98 -24.01 0.17 2.60
C PHE A 98 -22.56 0.43 3.04
N ILE A 99 -21.79 1.16 2.24
CA ILE A 99 -20.42 1.54 2.60
C ILE A 99 -20.40 2.55 3.77
N ASN A 100 -21.29 3.55 3.79
CA ASN A 100 -21.38 4.47 4.92
C ASN A 100 -21.70 3.73 6.22
N ASP A 101 -22.67 2.82 6.21
CA ASP A 101 -23.05 2.04 7.39
C ASP A 101 -21.88 1.17 7.88
N ILE A 102 -21.11 0.56 6.98
CA ILE A 102 -19.90 -0.18 7.38
C ILE A 102 -18.91 0.76 8.09
N LEU A 103 -18.64 1.93 7.52
CA LEU A 103 -17.68 2.90 8.08
C LEU A 103 -18.14 3.42 9.44
N THR A 104 -19.41 3.81 9.56
CA THR A 104 -20.02 4.28 10.80
C THR A 104 -19.94 3.20 11.87
N ASN A 105 -20.31 1.96 11.54
CA ASN A 105 -20.23 0.83 12.46
C ASN A 105 -18.78 0.46 12.85
N THR A 106 -17.82 0.50 11.91
CA THR A 106 -16.40 0.25 12.21
C THR A 106 -15.84 1.28 13.20
N LEU A 107 -16.12 2.57 12.98
CA LEU A 107 -15.64 3.64 13.86
C LEU A 107 -16.37 3.62 15.22
N ALA A 108 -17.65 3.29 15.23
CA ALA A 108 -18.40 3.07 16.47
C ALA A 108 -17.84 1.89 17.27
N ALA A 109 -17.51 0.77 16.64
CA ALA A 109 -16.86 -0.36 17.30
C ALA A 109 -15.58 0.08 18.03
N GLN A 110 -14.79 1.00 17.45
CA GLN A 110 -13.58 1.53 18.10
C GLN A 110 -13.88 2.38 19.31
N VAL A 111 -14.91 3.23 19.24
CA VAL A 111 -15.35 4.01 20.39
C VAL A 111 -15.82 3.08 21.52
N GLY A 112 -16.66 2.10 21.18
CA GLY A 112 -17.14 1.11 22.13
C GLY A 112 -16.04 0.26 22.75
N ASN A 113 -15.09 -0.22 21.95
CA ASN A 113 -13.96 -1.03 22.43
C ASN A 113 -13.06 -0.26 23.39
N HIS A 114 -12.89 1.05 23.20
CA HIS A 114 -12.21 1.90 24.20
C HIS A 114 -13.01 2.05 25.51
N THR A 115 -14.31 1.80 25.48
CA THR A 115 -15.22 1.91 26.63
C THR A 115 -15.36 0.60 27.40
N ILE A 116 -15.60 -0.52 26.71
CA ILE A 116 -15.88 -1.84 27.33
C ILE A 116 -14.74 -2.83 27.25
N GLY A 117 -13.58 -2.41 26.74
CA GLY A 117 -12.45 -3.29 26.48
C GLY A 117 -12.50 -3.85 25.06
N VAL A 118 -11.33 -4.24 24.57
CA VAL A 118 -11.13 -4.72 23.20
C VAL A 118 -11.17 -6.24 23.20
N GLU A 119 -12.06 -6.82 22.39
CA GLU A 119 -11.86 -8.18 21.87
C GLU A 119 -11.27 -8.05 20.46
N PRO A 120 -9.95 -8.23 20.29
CA PRO A 120 -9.34 -7.87 19.04
C PRO A 120 -9.73 -8.87 17.96
N CYS A 121 -10.30 -8.39 16.85
CA CYS A 121 -10.68 -9.24 15.74
C CYS A 121 -9.49 -10.00 15.20
N ALA A 122 -9.58 -11.33 15.27
CA ALA A 122 -8.47 -12.22 14.98
C ALA A 122 -7.14 -11.69 15.56
N GLY A 123 -7.14 -11.21 16.82
CA GLY A 123 -5.94 -10.79 17.56
C GLY A 123 -5.17 -9.57 17.00
N THR A 124 -5.76 -8.78 16.11
CA THR A 124 -5.10 -7.62 15.47
C THR A 124 -5.00 -6.35 16.32
N GLY A 125 -5.59 -6.29 17.51
CA GLY A 125 -5.39 -5.21 18.51
C GLY A 125 -6.30 -3.97 18.38
N ASP A 126 -6.89 -3.72 17.21
CA ASP A 126 -7.78 -2.57 16.93
C ASP A 126 -9.26 -2.98 16.80
N SER A 127 -10.19 -2.01 16.82
CA SER A 127 -11.56 -2.23 16.34
C SER A 127 -11.55 -2.75 14.94
N CYS A 128 -12.37 -3.75 14.77
CA CYS A 128 -12.43 -4.59 13.61
C CYS A 128 -13.20 -3.93 12.46
N PRO A 129 -12.56 -3.68 11.29
CA PRO A 129 -13.31 -3.42 10.06
C PRO A 129 -14.36 -4.51 9.79
N TYR A 130 -14.07 -5.75 10.18
CA TYR A 130 -14.92 -6.90 9.93
C TYR A 130 -16.28 -6.79 10.65
N THR A 131 -16.30 -6.28 11.90
CA THR A 131 -17.57 -6.07 12.64
C THR A 131 -18.45 -5.04 11.94
N GLY A 132 -17.87 -3.99 11.37
CA GLY A 132 -18.63 -3.01 10.58
C GLY A 132 -19.32 -3.66 9.39
N ILE A 133 -18.61 -4.54 8.68
CA ILE A 133 -19.16 -5.34 7.57
C ILE A 133 -20.30 -6.24 8.05
N ILE A 134 -20.08 -7.01 9.11
CA ILE A 134 -21.08 -7.93 9.66
C ILE A 134 -22.33 -7.18 10.14
N LYS A 135 -22.17 -6.05 10.84
CA LYS A 135 -23.29 -5.25 11.33
C LYS A 135 -24.09 -4.65 10.17
N ALA A 136 -23.42 -4.04 9.20
CA ALA A 136 -24.09 -3.45 8.04
C ALA A 136 -24.83 -4.51 7.21
N MET A 137 -24.25 -5.70 7.00
CA MET A 137 -24.95 -6.79 6.32
C MET A 137 -26.24 -7.20 7.06
N LYS A 138 -26.20 -7.27 8.39
CA LYS A 138 -27.41 -7.56 9.20
C LYS A 138 -28.46 -6.46 9.07
N ASP A 139 -28.03 -5.20 9.11
CA ASP A 139 -28.94 -4.04 9.03
C ASP A 139 -29.58 -3.89 7.64
N HIS A 140 -28.85 -4.23 6.59
CA HIS A 140 -29.33 -4.25 5.21
C HIS A 140 -30.12 -5.51 4.85
N GLY A 141 -30.40 -6.39 5.83
CA GLY A 141 -31.29 -7.54 5.65
C GLY A 141 -30.71 -8.67 4.80
N TYR A 142 -29.38 -8.84 4.77
CA TYR A 142 -28.76 -10.01 4.15
C TYR A 142 -29.20 -11.30 4.85
N ASP A 143 -29.31 -12.39 4.09
CA ASP A 143 -29.58 -13.72 4.63
C ASP A 143 -28.54 -14.12 5.69
N ILE A 144 -28.99 -14.68 6.82
CA ILE A 144 -28.13 -14.96 7.96
C ILE A 144 -27.01 -15.94 7.62
N LYS A 145 -27.28 -16.94 6.77
CA LYS A 145 -26.26 -17.88 6.34
C LYS A 145 -25.19 -17.16 5.54
N ARG A 146 -25.56 -16.17 4.72
CA ARG A 146 -24.59 -15.36 3.98
C ARG A 146 -23.72 -14.50 4.89
N VAL A 147 -24.31 -13.91 5.93
CA VAL A 147 -23.57 -13.18 6.97
C VAL A 147 -22.57 -14.10 7.67
N GLN A 148 -22.98 -15.31 8.03
CA GLN A 148 -22.11 -16.32 8.68
C GLN A 148 -20.96 -16.77 7.76
N GLU A 149 -21.25 -17.03 6.49
CA GLU A 149 -20.23 -17.38 5.49
C GLU A 149 -19.17 -16.28 5.35
N VAL A 150 -19.60 -15.01 5.27
CA VAL A 150 -18.67 -13.86 5.22
C VAL A 150 -17.87 -13.73 6.51
N ALA A 151 -18.49 -13.96 7.68
CA ALA A 151 -17.78 -14.03 8.96
C ALA A 151 -16.67 -15.09 8.95
N CYS A 152 -16.91 -16.30 8.43
CA CYS A 152 -15.88 -17.34 8.31
C CYS A 152 -14.69 -16.87 7.46
N VAL A 153 -14.94 -16.22 6.31
CA VAL A 153 -13.88 -15.71 5.43
C VAL A 153 -13.07 -14.61 6.11
N LEU A 154 -13.76 -13.64 6.74
CA LEU A 154 -13.12 -12.55 7.49
C LEU A 154 -12.20 -13.10 8.60
N LEU A 155 -12.69 -14.06 9.38
CA LEU A 155 -11.92 -14.68 10.47
C LEU A 155 -10.75 -15.51 9.96
N LYS A 156 -10.92 -16.30 8.89
CA LYS A 156 -9.82 -17.09 8.31
C LYS A 156 -8.71 -16.18 7.82
N VAL A 157 -9.01 -15.14 7.03
CA VAL A 157 -8.00 -14.17 6.59
C VAL A 157 -7.36 -13.48 7.80
N GLY A 158 -8.17 -12.96 8.72
CA GLY A 158 -7.68 -12.28 9.92
C GLY A 158 -6.75 -13.13 10.79
N SER A 159 -7.02 -14.45 10.89
CA SER A 159 -6.22 -15.38 11.70
C SER A 159 -4.77 -15.50 11.23
N MET A 160 -4.51 -15.34 9.93
CA MET A 160 -3.15 -15.33 9.38
C MET A 160 -2.37 -14.09 9.85
N PHE A 161 -3.03 -12.93 9.85
CA PHE A 161 -2.45 -11.68 10.34
C PHE A 161 -2.23 -11.70 11.85
N ARG A 162 -3.14 -12.35 12.61
CA ARG A 162 -2.96 -12.60 14.05
C ARG A 162 -1.59 -13.15 14.38
N VAL A 163 -1.20 -14.19 13.64
CA VAL A 163 0.03 -14.94 13.89
C VAL A 163 1.24 -14.17 13.37
N GLY A 164 1.13 -13.52 12.21
CA GLY A 164 2.22 -12.74 11.63
C GLY A 164 2.52 -11.42 12.36
N LYS A 165 1.57 -10.90 13.13
CA LYS A 165 1.76 -9.69 13.95
C LYS A 165 2.65 -9.99 15.15
N THR A 166 3.93 -9.66 15.04
CA THR A 166 4.92 -9.86 16.11
C THR A 166 5.48 -8.57 16.70
N THR A 167 5.10 -7.40 16.18
CA THR A 167 5.58 -6.07 16.60
C THR A 167 4.48 -5.00 16.47
N THR A 168 4.83 -3.71 16.52
CA THR A 168 3.90 -2.58 16.36
C THR A 168 3.85 -2.13 14.90
N GLY A 169 2.72 -2.36 14.21
CA GLY A 169 2.61 -2.05 12.78
C GLY A 169 1.22 -2.30 12.21
N CYS A 170 0.60 -1.24 11.69
CA CYS A 170 -0.78 -1.27 11.22
C CYS A 170 -0.95 -2.11 9.94
N ASN A 171 0.15 -2.38 9.25
CA ASN A 171 0.24 -3.29 8.11
C ASN A 171 -0.12 -4.75 8.45
N MET A 172 -0.03 -5.16 9.73
CA MET A 172 -0.49 -6.47 10.21
C MET A 172 -1.69 -6.36 11.17
N GLU A 173 -2.31 -5.19 11.26
CA GLU A 173 -3.43 -4.89 12.18
C GLU A 173 -4.63 -4.29 11.41
N GLY A 174 -5.25 -3.24 11.96
CA GLY A 174 -6.49 -2.67 11.45
C GLY A 174 -6.43 -2.16 10.01
N PHE A 175 -5.26 -1.80 9.47
CA PHE A 175 -5.16 -1.35 8.07
C PHE A 175 -4.87 -2.50 7.10
N GLY A 176 -3.78 -3.23 7.29
CA GLY A 176 -3.39 -4.31 6.37
C GLY A 176 -4.27 -5.55 6.46
N ALA A 177 -4.48 -6.07 7.69
CA ALA A 177 -5.39 -7.21 7.90
C ALA A 177 -6.83 -6.81 7.58
N GLY A 178 -7.22 -5.60 8.02
CA GLY A 178 -8.45 -4.91 7.63
C GLY A 178 -8.73 -4.95 6.13
N ALA A 179 -7.77 -4.47 5.33
CA ALA A 179 -7.93 -4.33 3.90
C ALA A 179 -8.00 -5.68 3.19
N ALA A 180 -7.12 -6.62 3.56
CA ALA A 180 -7.11 -7.96 2.97
C ALA A 180 -8.41 -8.73 3.27
N ALA A 181 -8.85 -8.75 4.52
CA ALA A 181 -10.07 -9.44 4.91
C ALA A 181 -11.32 -8.77 4.30
N SER A 182 -11.36 -7.43 4.29
CA SER A 182 -12.45 -6.69 3.64
C SER A 182 -12.50 -6.97 2.15
N ALA A 183 -11.34 -7.04 1.47
CA ALA A 183 -11.28 -7.40 0.04
C ALA A 183 -11.88 -8.79 -0.22
N ALA A 184 -11.47 -9.79 0.58
CA ALA A 184 -12.02 -11.14 0.48
C ALA A 184 -13.54 -11.18 0.73
N ALA A 185 -14.00 -10.47 1.77
CA ALA A 185 -15.41 -10.36 2.10
C ALA A 185 -16.22 -9.66 0.98
N PHE A 186 -15.71 -8.58 0.39
CA PHE A 186 -16.41 -7.90 -0.70
C PHE A 186 -16.42 -8.73 -1.98
N VAL A 187 -15.39 -9.52 -2.27
CA VAL A 187 -15.43 -10.47 -3.39
C VAL A 187 -16.52 -11.52 -3.17
N GLU A 188 -16.59 -12.08 -1.95
CA GLU A 188 -17.69 -12.96 -1.58
C GLU A 188 -19.04 -12.26 -1.75
N ILE A 189 -19.27 -11.11 -1.09
CA ILE A 189 -20.55 -10.37 -1.15
C ILE A 189 -20.98 -10.11 -2.60
N LYS A 190 -20.04 -9.79 -3.49
CA LYS A 190 -20.30 -9.50 -4.92
C LYS A 190 -20.37 -10.76 -5.81
N GLY A 191 -20.16 -11.95 -5.25
CA GLY A 191 -20.24 -13.22 -5.97
C GLY A 191 -19.07 -13.49 -6.90
N GLY A 192 -17.88 -12.95 -6.60
CA GLY A 192 -16.68 -13.19 -7.38
C GLY A 192 -16.08 -14.58 -7.20
N ASN A 193 -15.19 -14.96 -8.11
CA ASN A 193 -14.52 -16.26 -8.15
C ASN A 193 -13.20 -16.28 -7.34
N PRO A 194 -12.56 -17.46 -7.14
CA PRO A 194 -11.32 -17.55 -6.38
C PRO A 194 -10.16 -16.69 -6.91
N ASP A 195 -10.02 -16.56 -8.24
CA ASP A 195 -8.98 -15.71 -8.84
C ASP A 195 -9.19 -14.23 -8.50
N GLU A 196 -10.45 -13.77 -8.55
CA GLU A 196 -10.81 -12.41 -8.18
C GLU A 196 -10.53 -12.14 -6.70
N MET A 197 -10.75 -13.14 -5.83
CA MET A 197 -10.41 -13.02 -4.40
C MET A 197 -8.90 -12.84 -4.20
N GLU A 198 -8.09 -13.67 -4.85
CA GLU A 198 -6.62 -13.57 -4.74
C GLU A 198 -6.13 -12.20 -5.18
N LYS A 199 -6.57 -11.76 -6.37
CA LYS A 199 -6.21 -10.46 -6.93
C LYS A 199 -6.65 -9.32 -6.02
N ALA A 200 -7.88 -9.36 -5.51
CA ALA A 200 -8.39 -8.32 -4.63
C ALA A 200 -7.59 -8.20 -3.33
N MET A 201 -7.22 -9.32 -2.72
CA MET A 201 -6.41 -9.32 -1.50
C MET A 201 -5.01 -8.77 -1.74
N VAL A 202 -4.37 -9.14 -2.86
CA VAL A 202 -3.05 -8.63 -3.26
C VAL A 202 -3.10 -7.11 -3.48
N LEU A 203 -4.09 -6.62 -4.22
CA LEU A 203 -4.30 -5.19 -4.47
C LEU A 203 -4.54 -4.42 -3.15
N ALA A 204 -5.36 -4.97 -2.26
CA ALA A 204 -5.69 -4.34 -0.99
C ALA A 204 -4.51 -4.26 -0.02
N LEU A 205 -3.59 -5.24 -0.06
CA LEU A 205 -2.40 -5.25 0.78
C LEU A 205 -1.31 -4.28 0.30
N SER A 206 -1.17 -4.10 -1.02
CA SER A 206 -0.11 -3.31 -1.63
C SER A 206 0.15 -1.94 -0.97
N PRO A 207 -0.86 -1.08 -0.68
CA PRO A 207 -0.63 0.24 -0.08
C PRO A 207 -0.43 0.21 1.44
N THR A 208 -0.50 -0.95 2.08
CA THR A 208 -0.47 -1.08 3.55
C THR A 208 0.90 -1.47 4.09
N ILE A 209 1.83 -1.87 3.21
CA ILE A 209 3.14 -2.40 3.58
C ILE A 209 4.00 -1.34 4.28
N ALA A 210 4.65 -1.75 5.37
CA ALA A 210 5.47 -0.91 6.24
C ALA A 210 4.72 0.21 7.00
N ASN A 211 3.38 0.27 6.97
CA ASN A 211 2.62 1.25 7.73
C ASN A 211 2.76 1.03 9.25
N PRO A 212 3.34 1.99 10.00
CA PRO A 212 3.52 1.85 11.44
C PRO A 212 2.21 2.13 12.19
N CYS A 213 2.02 1.43 13.32
CA CYS A 213 0.86 1.57 14.20
C CYS A 213 1.09 2.64 15.28
N THR A 214 2.00 2.38 16.22
CA THR A 214 2.58 3.41 17.10
C THR A 214 3.47 4.32 16.26
N PRO A 215 3.47 5.64 16.50
CA PRO A 215 2.79 6.44 17.54
C PRO A 215 1.33 6.84 17.24
N ARG A 216 0.76 6.49 16.08
CA ARG A 216 -0.55 7.01 15.61
C ARG A 216 -1.71 6.64 16.54
N VAL A 217 -1.67 5.45 17.14
CA VAL A 217 -2.69 5.01 18.11
C VAL A 217 -2.79 5.89 19.36
N MET A 218 -1.85 6.79 19.61
CA MET A 218 -1.88 7.71 20.75
C MET A 218 -2.19 9.16 20.35
N VAL A 219 -2.26 9.45 19.05
CA VAL A 219 -2.63 10.76 18.52
C VAL A 219 -4.12 10.74 18.15
N PRO A 220 -4.92 11.71 18.61
CA PRO A 220 -6.36 11.74 18.33
C PRO A 220 -6.69 11.65 16.84
N GLY A 221 -7.66 10.80 16.51
CA GLY A 221 -8.25 10.66 15.18
C GLY A 221 -7.40 9.95 14.11
N LEU A 222 -6.09 9.76 14.30
CA LEU A 222 -5.23 9.26 13.21
C LEU A 222 -5.50 7.81 12.79
N CYS A 223 -6.07 6.99 13.67
CA CYS A 223 -6.45 5.62 13.33
C CYS A 223 -7.77 5.53 12.55
N ALA A 224 -8.62 6.57 12.56
CA ALA A 224 -9.94 6.53 11.92
C ALA A 224 -9.86 6.25 10.41
N THR A 225 -8.96 6.94 9.71
CA THR A 225 -8.76 6.76 8.28
C THR A 225 -8.01 5.47 7.94
N HIS A 226 -7.28 4.87 8.88
CA HIS A 226 -6.66 3.56 8.67
C HIS A 226 -7.73 2.46 8.69
N ILE A 227 -8.52 2.35 9.76
CA ILE A 227 -9.53 1.30 9.88
C ILE A 227 -10.72 1.51 8.92
N GLY A 228 -11.16 2.75 8.71
CA GLY A 228 -12.16 3.07 7.69
C GLY A 228 -11.61 2.94 6.27
N GLY A 229 -10.37 3.37 6.05
CA GLY A 229 -9.69 3.22 4.77
C GLY A 229 -9.45 1.76 4.39
N ALA A 230 -9.29 0.85 5.35
CA ALA A 230 -9.21 -0.58 5.10
C ALA A 230 -10.46 -1.13 4.40
N VAL A 231 -11.65 -0.68 4.81
CA VAL A 231 -12.93 -1.04 4.18
C VAL A 231 -12.96 -0.51 2.73
N LEU A 232 -12.58 0.76 2.54
CA LEU A 232 -12.58 1.39 1.22
C LEU A 232 -11.59 0.73 0.26
N LEU A 233 -10.38 0.43 0.73
CA LEU A 233 -9.38 -0.31 -0.05
C LEU A 233 -9.87 -1.71 -0.39
N GLY A 234 -10.50 -2.40 0.56
CA GLY A 234 -11.09 -3.71 0.31
C GLY A 234 -12.17 -3.67 -0.77
N ASN A 235 -13.13 -2.73 -0.65
CA ASN A 235 -14.22 -2.56 -1.61
C ASN A 235 -13.71 -2.21 -3.01
N MET A 236 -12.77 -1.26 -3.09
CA MET A 236 -12.13 -0.83 -4.34
C MET A 236 -11.37 -2.00 -4.99
N SER A 237 -10.58 -2.74 -4.22
CA SER A 237 -9.77 -3.85 -4.72
C SER A 237 -10.63 -5.00 -5.24
N ALA A 238 -11.71 -5.34 -4.53
CA ALA A 238 -12.71 -6.28 -5.01
C ALA A 238 -13.37 -5.80 -6.32
N GLY A 239 -13.73 -4.51 -6.39
CA GLY A 239 -14.29 -3.91 -7.58
C GLY A 239 -13.36 -3.98 -8.80
N LEU A 240 -12.07 -3.69 -8.61
CA LEU A 240 -11.06 -3.79 -9.68
C LEU A 240 -10.87 -5.23 -10.13
N ALA A 241 -10.77 -6.18 -9.20
CA ALA A 241 -10.57 -7.59 -9.52
C ALA A 241 -11.73 -8.18 -10.33
N ILE A 242 -12.98 -7.85 -9.97
CA ILE A 242 -14.19 -8.40 -10.60
C ILE A 242 -14.51 -7.70 -11.94
N ASN A 243 -14.37 -6.37 -12.00
CA ASN A 243 -14.92 -5.60 -13.12
C ASN A 243 -13.90 -5.26 -14.20
N THR A 244 -12.64 -5.70 -14.07
CA THR A 244 -11.57 -5.34 -15.00
C THR A 244 -10.69 -6.54 -15.36
N SER A 245 -9.96 -6.42 -16.46
CA SER A 245 -8.92 -7.37 -16.84
C SER A 245 -7.55 -6.99 -16.27
N LEU A 246 -7.50 -6.26 -15.14
CA LEU A 246 -6.24 -5.84 -14.52
C LEU A 246 -5.41 -7.09 -14.17
N GLU A 247 -4.20 -7.16 -14.72
CA GLU A 247 -3.28 -8.25 -14.44
C GLU A 247 -2.66 -8.05 -13.06
N VAL A 248 -2.77 -9.08 -12.22
CA VAL A 248 -2.09 -9.19 -10.94
C VAL A 248 -1.53 -10.60 -10.88
N ASN A 249 -0.20 -10.70 -10.89
CA ASN A 249 0.54 -11.96 -11.01
C ASN A 249 1.35 -12.31 -9.76
N VAL A 250 1.23 -11.50 -8.70
CA VAL A 250 1.85 -11.77 -7.40
C VAL A 250 0.91 -12.67 -6.60
N PRO A 251 1.33 -13.87 -6.18
CA PRO A 251 0.51 -14.73 -5.33
C PRO A 251 0.22 -14.07 -3.98
N VAL A 252 -0.96 -14.31 -3.41
CA VAL A 252 -1.34 -13.70 -2.13
C VAL A 252 -0.39 -14.09 -0.99
N ASP A 253 0.14 -15.31 -1.00
CA ASP A 253 1.08 -15.78 0.01
C ASP A 253 2.41 -15.00 -0.02
N VAL A 254 2.84 -14.55 -1.21
CA VAL A 254 4.02 -13.67 -1.34
C VAL A 254 3.75 -12.32 -0.66
N MET A 255 2.55 -11.77 -0.85
CA MET A 255 2.16 -10.50 -0.21
C MET A 255 2.08 -10.61 1.31
N ILE A 256 1.52 -11.69 1.84
CA ILE A 256 1.40 -11.93 3.29
C ILE A 256 2.79 -12.16 3.91
N ALA A 257 3.62 -12.98 3.27
CA ALA A 257 4.99 -13.21 3.72
C ALA A 257 5.79 -11.90 3.74
N MET A 258 5.69 -11.09 2.66
CA MET A 258 6.31 -9.77 2.60
C MET A 258 5.80 -8.85 3.70
N ALA A 259 4.48 -8.78 3.93
CA ALA A 259 3.90 -7.94 4.97
C ALA A 259 4.42 -8.32 6.37
N SER A 260 4.48 -9.63 6.67
CA SER A 260 5.00 -10.18 7.93
C SER A 260 6.49 -9.88 8.13
N GLU A 261 7.33 -10.02 7.10
CA GLU A 261 8.76 -9.73 7.22
C GLU A 261 9.04 -8.22 7.33
N VAL A 262 8.37 -7.41 6.51
CA VAL A 262 8.49 -5.95 6.56
C VAL A 262 7.97 -5.39 7.88
N HIS A 263 6.98 -6.03 8.51
CA HIS A 263 6.47 -5.63 9.83
C HIS A 263 7.60 -5.55 10.88
N LYS A 264 8.46 -6.58 10.93
CA LYS A 264 9.62 -6.63 11.84
C LYS A 264 10.68 -5.56 11.53
N ILE A 265 10.87 -5.25 10.24
CA ILE A 265 11.80 -4.21 9.78
C ILE A 265 11.27 -2.82 10.13
N SER A 266 9.98 -2.58 9.89
CA SER A 266 9.31 -1.30 10.17
C SER A 266 9.41 -0.94 11.65
N ALA A 267 9.22 -1.90 12.56
CA ALA A 267 9.39 -1.69 14.00
C ALA A 267 10.78 -1.16 14.39
N LYS A 268 11.83 -1.55 13.65
CA LYS A 268 13.22 -1.14 13.93
C LYS A 268 13.62 0.17 13.23
N HIS A 269 13.12 0.40 12.02
CA HIS A 269 13.65 1.44 11.14
C HIS A 269 12.65 2.56 10.81
N VAL A 270 11.35 2.29 10.87
CA VAL A 270 10.31 3.26 10.53
C VAL A 270 9.68 3.83 11.81
N VAL A 271 9.27 2.96 12.73
CA VAL A 271 8.58 3.36 13.96
C VAL A 271 9.36 4.41 14.76
N PRO A 272 10.68 4.30 15.00
CA PRO A 272 11.42 5.32 15.75
C PRO A 272 11.35 6.71 15.12
N SER A 273 11.46 6.79 13.78
CA SER A 273 11.35 8.06 13.07
C SER A 273 9.97 8.66 13.17
N VAL A 274 8.91 7.84 13.12
CA VAL A 274 7.54 8.35 13.28
C VAL A 274 7.28 8.79 14.72
N ILE A 275 7.74 8.03 15.72
CA ILE A 275 7.64 8.37 17.16
C ILE A 275 8.21 9.77 17.41
N LYS A 276 9.42 10.04 16.91
CA LYS A 276 10.08 11.34 17.05
C LYS A 276 9.16 12.53 16.72
N PHE A 277 8.35 12.42 15.66
CA PHE A 277 7.50 13.53 15.21
C PHE A 277 6.10 13.55 15.83
N MET A 278 5.63 12.46 16.41
CA MET A 278 4.23 12.33 16.85
C MET A 278 4.04 12.17 18.36
N GLU A 279 5.02 11.61 19.08
CA GLU A 279 4.98 11.48 20.55
C GLU A 279 4.65 12.80 21.27
N PRO A 280 5.20 13.96 20.84
CA PRO A 280 4.83 15.27 21.38
C PRO A 280 3.33 15.60 21.36
N PHE A 281 2.54 14.93 20.51
CA PHE A 281 1.11 15.19 20.33
C PHE A 281 0.22 14.10 20.93
N PHE A 282 0.78 13.24 21.79
CA PHE A 282 0.02 12.20 22.46
C PHE A 282 -1.02 12.79 23.39
N LYS A 283 -2.23 12.23 23.32
CA LYS A 283 -3.29 12.67 24.20
C LYS A 283 -3.10 12.06 25.58
N THR A 284 -3.02 12.92 26.58
CA THR A 284 -2.88 12.52 27.98
C THR A 284 -4.23 12.61 28.71
N LYS A 285 -4.27 12.07 29.93
CA LYS A 285 -5.42 12.20 30.83
C LYS A 285 -5.03 13.10 32.00
N ALA A 286 -5.78 14.18 32.23
CA ALA A 286 -5.45 15.16 33.27
C ALA A 286 -5.20 14.55 34.68
N PRO A 287 -5.97 13.54 35.15
CA PRO A 287 -5.66 12.89 36.43
C PRO A 287 -4.33 12.14 36.45
N VAL A 288 -3.88 11.60 35.30
CA VAL A 288 -2.57 10.94 35.17
C VAL A 288 -1.46 11.99 35.14
N GLU A 289 -1.67 13.10 34.43
CA GLU A 289 -0.72 14.21 34.40
C GLU A 289 -0.43 14.75 35.80
N GLN A 290 -1.41 14.79 36.69
CA GLN A 290 -1.20 15.21 38.09
C GLN A 290 -0.22 14.32 38.88
N LEU A 291 0.01 13.08 38.42
CA LEU A 291 0.93 12.11 39.06
C LEU A 291 2.36 12.24 38.54
N ILE A 292 2.59 13.02 37.49
CA ILE A 292 3.90 13.20 36.85
C ILE A 292 4.62 14.42 37.44
N ASP A 293 5.91 14.25 37.74
CA ASP A 293 6.78 15.30 38.26
C ASP A 293 6.86 16.49 37.31
N GLN A 294 6.89 17.72 37.86
CA GLN A 294 6.93 18.94 37.05
C GLN A 294 8.16 19.00 36.14
N SER A 295 9.31 18.49 36.59
CA SER A 295 10.52 18.47 35.75
C SER A 295 10.36 17.63 34.49
N ILE A 296 9.61 16.52 34.55
CA ILE A 296 9.34 15.66 33.38
C ILE A 296 8.43 16.41 32.40
N LYS A 297 7.41 17.11 32.90
CA LYS A 297 6.51 17.93 32.07
C LYS A 297 7.25 19.07 31.38
N ASP A 298 8.13 19.75 32.11
CA ASP A 298 8.94 20.85 31.55
C ASP A 298 9.88 20.32 30.44
N GLU A 299 10.45 19.12 30.61
CA GLU A 299 11.23 18.43 29.59
C GLU A 299 10.38 18.03 28.36
N GLU A 300 9.16 17.55 28.57
CA GLU A 300 8.21 17.23 27.51
C GLU A 300 7.76 18.47 26.72
N GLU A 301 7.44 19.58 27.40
CA GLU A 301 7.12 20.87 26.77
C GLU A 301 8.29 21.37 25.91
N THR A 302 9.52 21.28 26.42
CA THR A 302 10.72 21.64 25.67
C THR A 302 10.86 20.79 24.41
N ARG A 303 10.68 19.46 24.53
CA ARG A 303 10.73 18.53 23.39
C ARG A 303 9.62 18.77 22.36
N ILE A 304 8.42 19.17 22.80
CA ILE A 304 7.32 19.59 21.91
C ILE A 304 7.75 20.80 21.07
N GLU A 305 8.31 21.82 21.71
CA GLU A 305 8.78 23.01 21.00
C GLU A 305 9.91 22.71 20.01
N GLU A 306 10.90 21.92 20.42
CA GLU A 306 12.02 21.53 19.58
C GLU A 306 11.57 20.74 18.36
N THR A 307 10.69 19.75 18.56
CA THR A 307 10.11 18.97 17.46
C THR A 307 9.31 19.86 16.52
N GLY A 308 8.54 20.82 17.05
CA GLY A 308 7.81 21.79 16.25
C GLY A 308 8.71 22.71 15.42
N LYS A 309 9.85 23.15 15.99
CA LYS A 309 10.87 23.94 15.28
C LYS A 309 11.52 23.12 14.16
N GLU A 310 11.94 21.89 14.45
CA GLU A 310 12.53 20.99 13.45
C GLU A 310 11.55 20.70 12.30
N ALA A 311 10.32 20.30 12.62
CA ALA A 311 9.29 20.01 11.63
C ALA A 311 9.00 21.22 10.73
N LYS A 312 8.98 22.43 11.30
CA LYS A 312 8.78 23.67 10.54
C LYS A 312 9.94 23.98 9.60
N GLU A 313 11.19 23.76 10.02
CA GLU A 313 12.34 23.97 9.15
C GLU A 313 12.38 22.94 8.00
N ILE A 314 12.05 21.67 8.27
CA ILE A 314 11.87 20.66 7.22
C ILE A 314 10.77 21.09 6.25
N ALA A 315 9.58 21.47 6.74
CA ALA A 315 8.45 21.89 5.92
C ALA A 315 8.77 23.16 5.09
N LYS A 316 9.52 24.12 5.65
CA LYS A 316 10.02 25.28 4.90
C LYS A 316 11.02 24.87 3.82
N GLY A 317 11.88 23.88 4.09
CA GLY A 317 12.78 23.32 3.08
C GLY A 317 12.00 22.77 1.88
N LEU A 318 10.94 21.99 2.13
CA LEU A 318 10.03 21.50 1.09
C LEU A 318 9.36 22.66 0.34
N ALA A 319 8.83 23.65 1.06
CA ALA A 319 8.16 24.80 0.46
C ALA A 319 9.10 25.67 -0.39
N LYS A 320 10.37 25.82 0.00
CA LYS A 320 11.39 26.53 -0.80
C LYS A 320 11.71 25.81 -2.11
N GLY A 321 11.66 24.48 -2.12
CA GLY A 321 11.86 23.66 -3.31
C GLY A 321 10.61 23.54 -4.20
N ALA A 322 9.45 24.01 -3.74
CA ALA A 322 8.21 23.95 -4.52
C ALA A 322 8.17 25.06 -5.57
N LYS A 323 7.84 24.69 -6.81
CA LYS A 323 7.58 25.66 -7.90
C LYS A 323 6.23 26.37 -7.71
N PRO A 324 6.00 27.51 -8.37
CA PRO A 324 4.68 28.15 -8.41
C PRO A 324 3.58 27.18 -8.84
N ILE A 325 2.36 27.40 -8.37
CA ILE A 325 1.20 26.54 -8.70
C ILE A 325 0.90 26.48 -10.21
N THR A 326 1.35 27.47 -10.98
CA THR A 326 1.24 27.53 -12.44
C THR A 326 2.26 26.65 -13.17
N GLU A 327 3.28 26.15 -12.46
CA GLU A 327 4.42 25.39 -13.01
C GLU A 327 4.80 24.20 -12.11
N THR A 328 3.83 23.64 -11.38
CA THR A 328 4.08 22.54 -10.44
C THR A 328 4.14 21.17 -11.13
N LEU A 329 3.43 21.00 -12.25
CA LEU A 329 3.46 19.75 -13.00
C LEU A 329 4.79 19.63 -13.76
N GLY A 330 5.45 18.48 -13.64
CA GLY A 330 6.65 18.16 -14.42
C GLY A 330 6.32 17.87 -15.88
N GLU A 331 7.36 17.66 -16.70
CA GLU A 331 7.18 17.19 -18.07
C GLU A 331 6.45 15.85 -18.10
N ALA A 332 5.65 15.63 -19.14
CA ALA A 332 5.03 14.32 -19.34
C ALA A 332 6.12 13.24 -19.48
N VAL A 333 5.91 12.11 -18.82
CA VAL A 333 6.81 10.95 -18.86
C VAL A 333 6.05 9.72 -19.34
N VAL A 334 6.51 9.18 -20.47
CA VAL A 334 6.05 7.91 -21.06
C VAL A 334 6.42 6.72 -20.18
N GLY A 335 5.69 5.61 -20.31
CA GLY A 335 5.96 4.39 -19.55
C GLY A 335 5.52 4.42 -18.07
N GLY A 336 4.81 5.48 -17.64
CA GLY A 336 4.07 5.50 -16.39
C GLY A 336 4.89 5.63 -15.10
N SER A 337 6.21 5.86 -15.18
CA SER A 337 7.04 6.07 -13.99
C SER A 337 8.09 7.15 -14.23
N SER A 338 7.96 8.26 -13.51
CA SER A 338 8.92 9.36 -13.61
C SER A 338 10.30 9.01 -13.06
N GLN A 339 10.35 8.16 -12.02
CA GLN A 339 11.61 7.64 -11.48
C GLN A 339 12.17 6.53 -12.36
N ALA A 340 11.36 5.54 -12.73
CA ALA A 340 11.89 4.41 -13.47
C ALA A 340 12.17 4.73 -14.94
N VAL A 341 11.45 5.66 -15.57
CA VAL A 341 11.59 5.97 -17.01
C VAL A 341 12.15 7.37 -17.23
N GLY A 342 11.59 8.39 -16.60
CA GLY A 342 11.93 9.79 -16.87
C GLY A 342 13.40 10.11 -16.62
N SER A 343 13.90 9.80 -15.41
CA SER A 343 15.29 10.07 -15.04
C SER A 343 16.30 9.31 -15.92
N PRO A 344 16.16 7.98 -16.16
CA PRO A 344 17.05 7.28 -17.10
C PRO A 344 16.97 7.76 -18.55
N THR A 345 15.78 8.14 -19.02
CA THR A 345 15.60 8.71 -20.38
C THR A 345 16.39 10.02 -20.51
N ASN A 346 16.33 10.89 -19.50
CA ASN A 346 17.10 12.13 -19.47
C ASN A 346 18.61 11.90 -19.44
N ALA A 347 19.10 10.87 -18.73
CA ALA A 347 20.51 10.46 -18.83
C ALA A 347 20.87 10.07 -20.27
N GLY A 348 20.00 9.31 -20.95
CA GLY A 348 20.16 8.99 -22.37
C GLY A 348 20.15 10.21 -23.28
N ARG A 349 19.22 11.15 -23.07
CA ARG A 349 19.14 12.41 -23.85
C ARG A 349 20.41 13.24 -23.70
N ILE A 350 20.94 13.40 -22.49
CA ILE A 350 22.20 14.12 -22.28
C ILE A 350 23.33 13.43 -23.05
N ALA A 351 23.41 12.09 -22.97
CA ALA A 351 24.41 11.33 -23.72
C ALA A 351 24.27 11.52 -25.23
N HIS A 352 23.04 11.57 -25.76
CA HIS A 352 22.76 11.82 -27.17
C HIS A 352 23.35 13.16 -27.63
N TYR A 353 23.06 14.26 -26.93
CA TYR A 353 23.55 15.58 -27.32
C TYR A 353 25.04 15.82 -27.00
N LEU A 354 25.67 14.92 -26.23
CA LEU A 354 27.13 14.86 -26.08
C LEU A 354 27.81 14.12 -27.23
N THR A 355 27.07 13.26 -27.92
CA THR A 355 27.57 12.37 -28.97
C THR A 355 27.78 13.12 -30.29
N ASN A 356 28.81 12.71 -31.05
CA ASN A 356 29.01 13.06 -32.45
C ASN A 356 29.15 11.76 -33.25
N GLY A 357 28.84 11.79 -34.54
CA GLY A 357 28.91 10.62 -35.42
C GLY A 357 27.67 9.73 -35.41
N ASN A 358 27.71 8.65 -36.18
CA ASN A 358 26.62 7.69 -36.31
C ASN A 358 26.66 6.68 -35.15
N ILE A 359 25.53 6.53 -34.46
CA ILE A 359 25.38 5.60 -33.33
C ILE A 359 25.43 4.15 -33.81
N LYS A 360 26.30 3.36 -33.19
CA LYS A 360 26.48 1.92 -33.44
C LYS A 360 26.02 1.06 -32.27
N GLY A 361 26.23 1.54 -31.06
CA GLY A 361 25.96 0.78 -29.84
C GLY A 361 25.52 1.66 -28.68
N VAL A 362 24.71 1.09 -27.79
CA VAL A 362 24.32 1.70 -26.52
C VAL A 362 24.51 0.70 -25.39
N THR A 363 25.32 1.06 -24.40
CA THR A 363 25.43 0.31 -23.14
C THR A 363 24.65 1.04 -22.04
N ILE A 364 23.77 0.30 -21.37
CA ILE A 364 22.92 0.79 -20.27
C ILE A 364 23.31 0.04 -19.00
N GLU A 365 23.81 0.74 -17.99
CA GLU A 365 24.07 0.18 -16.66
C GLU A 365 23.05 0.71 -15.66
N LEU A 366 22.36 -0.18 -14.96
CA LEU A 366 21.29 0.17 -14.01
C LEU A 366 21.54 -0.48 -12.65
N TYR A 367 21.30 0.26 -11.58
CA TYR A 367 21.23 -0.33 -10.24
C TYR A 367 20.12 -1.39 -10.13
N PRO A 368 20.16 -2.32 -9.14
CA PRO A 368 19.35 -3.53 -9.17
C PRO A 368 17.84 -3.29 -9.29
N GLU A 369 17.31 -2.23 -8.66
CA GLU A 369 15.88 -1.87 -8.75
C GLU A 369 15.47 -1.43 -10.16
N LEU A 370 16.28 -0.61 -10.84
CA LEU A 370 15.99 -0.20 -12.22
C LEU A 370 16.23 -1.36 -13.18
N PHE A 371 17.25 -2.19 -12.95
CA PHE A 371 17.48 -3.38 -13.76
C PHE A 371 16.31 -4.36 -13.69
N ALA A 372 15.70 -4.52 -12.51
CA ALA A 372 14.46 -5.30 -12.34
C ALA A 372 13.27 -4.70 -13.13
N ARG A 373 13.25 -3.37 -13.32
CA ARG A 373 12.22 -2.63 -14.07
C ARG A 373 12.57 -2.37 -15.55
N ARG A 374 13.54 -3.10 -16.10
CA ARG A 374 14.06 -2.90 -17.47
C ARG A 374 12.99 -2.90 -18.57
N GLY A 375 11.87 -3.60 -18.37
CA GLY A 375 10.77 -3.65 -19.34
C GLY A 375 10.13 -2.29 -19.63
N ILE A 376 10.13 -1.36 -18.67
CA ILE A 376 9.57 -0.01 -18.87
C ILE A 376 10.64 1.04 -19.12
N ASN A 377 11.87 0.86 -18.64
CA ASN A 377 12.89 1.92 -18.69
C ASN A 377 13.82 1.83 -19.89
N VAL A 378 14.17 0.64 -20.38
CA VAL A 378 15.07 0.48 -21.53
C VAL A 378 14.50 1.14 -22.79
N PRO A 379 13.19 1.02 -23.13
CA PRO A 379 12.62 1.76 -24.25
C PRO A 379 12.80 3.29 -24.09
N GLY A 380 12.59 3.82 -22.88
CA GLY A 380 12.79 5.24 -22.56
C GLY A 380 14.26 5.68 -22.73
N ILE A 381 15.20 4.89 -22.20
CA ILE A 381 16.63 5.17 -22.33
C ILE A 381 17.04 5.18 -23.79
N LEU A 382 16.59 4.20 -24.59
CA LEU A 382 16.95 4.10 -26.00
C LEU A 382 16.34 5.22 -26.84
N MET A 383 15.11 5.67 -26.56
CA MET A 383 14.53 6.80 -27.29
C MET A 383 15.30 8.10 -27.01
N GLY A 384 15.72 8.28 -25.77
CA GLY A 384 16.54 9.43 -25.37
C GLY A 384 17.95 9.35 -25.96
N ALA A 385 18.62 8.21 -25.83
CA ALA A 385 20.01 8.00 -26.25
C ALA A 385 20.18 8.00 -27.77
N VAL A 386 19.29 7.35 -28.51
CA VAL A 386 19.46 7.19 -29.97
C VAL A 386 18.81 8.32 -30.75
N PHE A 387 17.67 8.83 -30.30
CA PHE A 387 16.89 9.82 -31.06
C PHE A 387 16.82 11.19 -30.40
N GLY A 388 17.43 11.39 -29.22
CA GLY A 388 17.32 12.64 -28.46
C GLY A 388 15.90 12.96 -28.01
N ALA A 389 14.99 11.98 -28.06
CA ALA A 389 13.56 12.18 -27.90
C ALA A 389 13.20 12.59 -26.45
N SER A 390 12.22 13.48 -26.32
CA SER A 390 11.72 13.94 -25.01
C SER A 390 11.01 12.83 -24.24
N THR A 391 11.01 12.87 -22.91
CA THR A 391 10.21 11.95 -22.08
C THR A 391 8.72 11.99 -22.36
N SER A 392 8.21 13.00 -23.09
CA SER A 392 6.82 13.12 -23.49
C SER A 392 6.47 12.43 -24.82
N ASP A 393 7.46 11.93 -25.57
CA ASP A 393 7.26 11.35 -26.90
C ASP A 393 6.76 9.90 -26.82
N TYR A 394 5.45 9.75 -26.64
CA TYR A 394 4.78 8.46 -26.50
C TYR A 394 4.84 7.63 -27.78
N GLU A 395 4.89 8.28 -28.95
CA GLU A 395 4.99 7.59 -30.24
C GLU A 395 6.36 6.97 -30.41
N MET A 396 7.44 7.68 -30.04
CA MET A 396 8.77 7.11 -30.03
C MET A 396 8.87 5.98 -29.01
N TYR A 397 8.36 6.16 -27.79
CA TYR A 397 8.41 5.11 -26.76
C TYR A 397 7.76 3.80 -27.21
N GLN A 398 6.64 3.86 -27.93
CA GLN A 398 5.95 2.66 -28.45
C GLN A 398 6.71 1.97 -29.60
N ASN A 399 7.50 2.72 -30.37
CA ASN A 399 8.12 2.24 -31.61
C ASN A 399 9.63 2.05 -31.51
N VAL A 400 10.28 2.56 -30.46
CA VAL A 400 11.75 2.60 -30.33
C VAL A 400 12.37 1.23 -30.47
N MET A 401 11.82 0.19 -29.83
CA MET A 401 12.41 -1.15 -29.89
C MET A 401 12.46 -1.69 -31.32
N LYS A 402 11.41 -1.47 -32.12
CA LYS A 402 11.37 -1.87 -33.54
C LYS A 402 12.35 -1.05 -34.38
N LYS A 403 12.50 0.25 -34.09
CA LYS A 403 13.43 1.13 -34.80
C LYS A 403 14.89 0.73 -34.53
N ILE A 404 15.25 0.49 -33.28
CA ILE A 404 16.60 0.03 -32.88
C ILE A 404 16.97 -1.26 -33.62
N GLU A 405 16.06 -2.24 -33.64
CA GLU A 405 16.26 -3.49 -34.37
C GLU A 405 16.46 -3.25 -35.88
N SER A 406 15.64 -2.41 -36.51
CA SER A 406 15.76 -2.10 -37.94
C SER A 406 17.05 -1.36 -38.32
N MET A 407 17.63 -0.61 -37.37
CA MET A 407 18.88 0.14 -37.57
C MET A 407 20.12 -0.71 -37.28
N GLY A 408 19.95 -1.90 -36.70
CA GLY A 408 21.06 -2.78 -36.33
C GLY A 408 21.94 -2.19 -35.21
N ILE A 409 21.39 -1.36 -34.33
CA ILE A 409 22.12 -0.79 -33.20
C ILE A 409 22.27 -1.87 -32.12
N GLU A 410 23.51 -2.10 -31.67
CA GLU A 410 23.79 -3.04 -30.60
C GLU A 410 23.38 -2.45 -29.24
N VAL A 411 22.65 -3.21 -28.42
CA VAL A 411 22.21 -2.76 -27.10
C VAL A 411 22.67 -3.77 -26.04
N GLU A 412 23.43 -3.29 -25.07
CA GLU A 412 23.85 -4.06 -23.91
C GLU A 412 23.24 -3.48 -22.63
N VAL A 413 22.57 -4.31 -21.82
CA VAL A 413 21.95 -3.89 -20.55
C VAL A 413 22.62 -4.64 -19.41
N LYS A 414 23.27 -3.91 -18.50
CA LYS A 414 24.03 -4.45 -17.36
C LYS A 414 23.39 -4.04 -16.03
N GLN A 415 23.48 -4.93 -15.06
CA GLN A 415 23.24 -4.60 -13.67
C GLN A 415 24.52 -4.03 -13.05
N ASN A 416 24.39 -2.97 -12.27
CA ASN A 416 25.46 -2.37 -11.47
C ASN A 416 25.04 -2.42 -10.00
N GLU A 417 25.95 -2.73 -9.07
CA GLU A 417 25.61 -2.87 -7.65
C GLU A 417 25.58 -1.53 -6.88
N GLU A 418 26.08 -0.45 -7.49
CA GLU A 418 26.05 0.87 -6.86
C GLU A 418 24.61 1.40 -6.75
N SER A 419 24.21 1.82 -5.56
CA SER A 419 22.84 2.28 -5.30
C SER A 419 22.47 3.50 -6.14
N GLN A 420 21.29 3.47 -6.74
CA GLN A 420 20.69 4.56 -7.53
C GLN A 420 21.43 4.94 -8.81
N ILE A 421 22.50 4.24 -9.19
CA ILE A 421 23.23 4.56 -10.43
C ILE A 421 22.42 4.23 -11.68
N GLN A 422 22.50 5.13 -12.65
CA GLN A 422 22.08 4.87 -14.02
C GLN A 422 23.14 5.49 -14.94
N ARG A 423 23.79 4.65 -15.75
CA ARG A 423 24.83 5.07 -16.69
C ARG A 423 24.43 4.70 -18.10
N VAL A 424 24.57 5.65 -19.02
CA VAL A 424 24.32 5.43 -20.44
C VAL A 424 25.59 5.77 -21.20
N THR A 425 26.08 4.81 -21.97
CA THR A 425 27.22 4.99 -22.86
C THR A 425 26.77 4.77 -24.30
N ILE A 426 27.09 5.71 -25.18
CA ILE A 426 26.78 5.66 -26.61
C ILE A 426 28.10 5.52 -27.37
N GLU A 427 28.18 4.52 -28.22
CA GLU A 427 29.31 4.28 -29.11
C GLU A 427 28.97 4.68 -30.54
N THR A 428 29.92 5.34 -31.21
CA THR A 428 29.77 5.85 -32.57
C THR A 428 30.97 5.51 -33.45
N ASP A 429 30.93 5.90 -34.71
CA ASP A 429 32.10 5.92 -35.59
C ASP A 429 33.14 7.00 -35.25
N GLU A 430 32.79 8.04 -34.48
CA GLU A 430 33.68 9.15 -34.14
C GLU A 430 34.19 9.13 -32.69
N GLY A 431 33.71 8.19 -31.87
CA GLY A 431 34.11 8.03 -30.47
C GLY A 431 32.96 7.54 -29.59
N SER A 432 33.02 7.89 -28.31
CA SER A 432 32.00 7.51 -27.33
C SER A 432 31.59 8.69 -26.45
N ALA A 433 30.31 8.75 -26.10
CA ALA A 433 29.80 9.63 -25.06
C ALA A 433 29.25 8.80 -23.90
N MET A 434 29.48 9.27 -22.67
CA MET A 434 29.01 8.59 -21.47
C MET A 434 28.42 9.60 -20.51
N VAL A 435 27.32 9.23 -19.87
CA VAL A 435 26.67 10.01 -18.80
C VAL A 435 26.41 9.10 -17.60
N ASP A 436 27.00 9.44 -16.46
CA ASP A 436 26.86 8.75 -15.18
C ASP A 436 26.04 9.60 -14.21
N THR A 437 24.92 9.07 -13.75
CA THR A 437 23.96 9.82 -12.93
C THR A 437 23.39 9.00 -11.79
N LEU A 438 22.89 9.69 -10.76
CA LEU A 438 22.05 9.09 -9.72
C LEU A 438 20.58 9.46 -9.95
N ASN A 439 19.71 8.46 -9.86
CA ASN A 439 18.28 8.66 -10.00
C ASN A 439 17.68 9.38 -8.79
N ARG A 440 16.81 10.38 -9.02
CA ARG A 440 16.17 11.21 -7.97
C ARG A 440 14.66 11.33 -8.12
N GLY A 441 14.06 10.54 -9.02
CA GLY A 441 12.62 10.58 -9.30
C GLY A 441 12.15 11.89 -9.94
N GLY A 442 10.97 11.89 -10.54
CA GLY A 442 10.41 13.12 -11.13
C GLY A 442 11.13 13.57 -12.41
N GLY A 443 11.86 12.69 -13.12
CA GLY A 443 12.71 13.06 -14.27
C GLY A 443 14.03 13.74 -13.90
N ARG A 444 14.28 13.93 -12.60
CA ARG A 444 15.47 14.61 -12.04
C ARG A 444 16.63 13.64 -11.86
N LEU A 445 17.85 14.16 -11.87
CA LEU A 445 19.05 13.35 -11.67
C LEU A 445 20.18 14.16 -11.00
N VAL A 446 21.10 13.47 -10.34
CA VAL A 446 22.43 14.01 -10.00
C VAL A 446 23.37 13.63 -11.12
N LEU A 447 24.04 14.61 -11.73
CA LEU A 447 25.04 14.35 -12.76
C LEU A 447 26.41 14.21 -12.09
N ARG A 448 26.94 12.97 -12.05
CA ARG A 448 28.20 12.65 -11.37
C ARG A 448 29.39 12.86 -12.28
N ASP A 449 29.29 12.33 -13.48
CA ASP A 449 30.36 12.35 -14.48
C ASP A 449 29.78 12.30 -15.89
N ALA A 450 30.52 12.84 -16.86
CA ALA A 450 30.20 12.69 -18.27
C ALA A 450 31.42 12.84 -19.15
N THR A 451 31.49 12.00 -20.18
CA THR A 451 32.50 12.04 -21.25
C THR A 451 31.82 12.46 -22.56
N PRO A 452 32.38 13.40 -23.35
CA PRO A 452 33.72 14.00 -23.20
C PRO A 452 33.82 15.19 -22.23
N SER A 453 32.72 15.73 -21.71
CA SER A 453 32.75 16.91 -20.83
C SER A 453 31.56 16.97 -19.89
N LEU A 454 31.83 16.99 -18.59
CA LEU A 454 30.84 17.20 -17.53
C LEU A 454 30.17 18.58 -17.62
N ASP A 455 30.93 19.64 -17.91
CA ASP A 455 30.37 21.00 -18.02
C ASP A 455 29.44 21.12 -19.23
N LYS A 456 29.80 20.49 -20.36
CA LYS A 456 28.90 20.43 -21.53
C LYS A 456 27.64 19.64 -21.22
N ALA A 457 27.75 18.55 -20.46
CA ALA A 457 26.60 17.75 -20.04
C ALA A 457 25.64 18.54 -19.13
N LYS A 458 26.18 19.40 -18.23
CA LYS A 458 25.37 20.33 -17.43
C LYS A 458 24.64 21.36 -18.28
N GLN A 459 25.32 21.95 -19.26
CA GLN A 459 24.70 22.91 -20.18
C GLN A 459 23.58 22.25 -20.99
N ILE A 460 23.82 21.05 -21.53
CA ILE A 460 22.81 20.28 -22.24
C ILE A 460 21.60 19.99 -21.34
N ALA A 461 21.82 19.62 -20.08
CA ALA A 461 20.73 19.39 -19.16
C ALA A 461 19.88 20.66 -18.96
N GLU A 462 20.50 21.82 -18.78
CA GLU A 462 19.82 23.11 -18.66
C GLU A 462 19.03 23.46 -19.94
N ASP A 463 19.65 23.33 -21.12
CA ASP A 463 19.04 23.61 -22.42
C ASP A 463 17.81 22.71 -22.69
N LEU A 464 17.85 21.47 -22.21
CA LEU A 464 16.77 20.50 -22.31
C LEU A 464 15.72 20.63 -21.19
N GLY A 465 15.87 21.57 -20.26
CA GLY A 465 14.97 21.73 -19.11
C GLY A 465 15.06 20.60 -18.07
N ILE A 466 16.14 19.80 -18.10
CA ILE A 466 16.37 18.69 -17.18
C ILE A 466 16.86 19.24 -15.84
N VAL A 467 16.08 18.99 -14.80
CA VAL A 467 16.40 19.47 -13.44
C VAL A 467 17.51 18.60 -12.84
N LEU A 468 18.69 19.21 -12.70
CA LEU A 468 19.80 18.68 -11.93
C LEU A 468 19.60 18.96 -10.44
N VAL A 469 19.88 17.98 -9.59
CA VAL A 469 19.90 18.13 -8.13
C VAL A 469 21.25 17.66 -7.60
N ASP A 470 21.56 18.06 -6.36
CA ASP A 470 22.81 17.69 -5.68
C ASP A 470 22.74 16.33 -4.97
#